data_AF-A0A3D8N054-F1
#
_entry.id   AF-A0A3D8N054-F1
#
_cell.length_a   1.000
_cell.length_b   1.000
_cell.length_c   1.000
_cell.angle_alpha   90.00
_cell.angle_beta   90.00
_cell.angle_gamma   90.00
#
_symmetry.space_group_name_H-M   'P 1'
#
loop_
_entity.id
_entity.type
_entity.pdbx_description
1 polymer ?
#
loop_
_entity_poly.entity_id
_entity_poly.type
_entity_poly.pdbx_seq_one_letter_code
_entity_poly.pdbx_strand_id
1 'polypeptide(L)'
;MSQMKGRFRSLRCVVAQALLVCMLALVAGCVTTQSLGDRAYRSEEYSLALEYYEQAIAEGSRDPELYYRAARSSTNVGSFSQAERYYSRSLRHGGGVRVARSLAQLYVQTSNFAQAVRVYQYLMRVEEDVQPVYSNMGAALMYSGRYLDAESFMIIAQQMKPSDPVPYINLGVLYDRHIRNRPRAVAFYQCFTELTPDVSQRRQVENRMLEMANEGPIDASRVGLKCGEIYRLPEPTAVDLGDALKDYGGEVDLGFEVEAGQQDDAEIEIQRTAPPEGRLDDVRRVEEGSEMAPEASQASENTPGDVANGRDEEAAVALPETAAGGAEDESAPVKDAEEVALNLYEDGRYDDALRTLRSIDGRSEQGDRAFGLALYRTGRFEEAAEWLEHTLERLPSPEVTGALVDAYRRLGRRDALLTVCERFEGWPDYESALQRCPDAPLQID
;
A
#
# COMPACT_ATOMS: atom_id res chain seq x y z
N MET A 1 21.31 -13.61 84.61
CA MET A 1 21.14 -12.86 83.34
C MET A 1 21.07 -13.73 82.07
N SER A 2 21.07 -15.07 82.12
CA SER A 2 21.13 -15.89 80.88
C SER A 2 19.82 -15.94 80.07
N GLN A 3 18.69 -16.30 80.69
CA GLN A 3 17.44 -16.60 79.96
C GLN A 3 16.87 -15.46 79.10
N MET A 4 17.09 -14.18 79.44
CA MET A 4 16.60 -13.06 78.63
C MET A 4 17.20 -13.03 77.22
N LYS A 5 18.47 -13.47 77.04
CA LYS A 5 19.13 -13.45 75.72
C LYS A 5 18.51 -14.45 74.73
N GLY A 6 17.83 -15.50 75.22
CA GLY A 6 17.11 -16.47 74.38
C GLY A 6 15.86 -15.86 73.75
N ARG A 7 14.99 -15.23 74.57
CA ARG A 7 13.71 -14.62 74.11
C ARG A 7 13.91 -13.53 73.04
N PHE A 8 14.98 -12.75 73.11
CA PHE A 8 15.29 -11.76 72.08
C PHE A 8 15.75 -12.36 70.74
N ARG A 9 16.34 -13.57 70.73
CA ARG A 9 16.67 -14.27 69.48
C ARG A 9 15.44 -14.85 68.80
N SER A 10 14.52 -15.47 69.55
CA SER A 10 13.26 -15.98 68.97
C SER A 10 12.38 -14.85 68.45
N LEU A 11 12.23 -13.75 69.19
CA LEU A 11 11.42 -12.60 68.75
C LEU A 11 11.96 -11.96 67.46
N ARG A 12 13.29 -11.81 67.33
CA ARG A 12 13.93 -11.32 66.10
C ARG A 12 13.72 -12.26 64.91
N CYS A 13 13.74 -13.58 65.13
CA CYS A 13 13.48 -14.55 64.08
C CYS A 13 12.02 -14.48 63.59
N VAL A 14 11.05 -14.43 64.51
CA VAL A 14 9.63 -14.29 64.18
C VAL A 14 9.33 -12.97 63.47
N VAL A 15 9.91 -11.85 63.91
CA VAL A 15 9.75 -10.55 63.22
C VAL A 15 10.39 -10.57 61.82
N ALA A 16 11.57 -11.18 61.65
CA ALA A 16 12.18 -11.34 60.33
C ALA A 16 11.33 -12.22 59.40
N GLN A 17 10.76 -13.32 59.90
CA GLN A 17 9.84 -14.17 59.13
C GLN A 17 8.52 -13.44 58.80
N ALA A 18 7.96 -12.68 59.73
CA ALA A 18 6.76 -11.88 59.48
C ALA A 18 7.01 -10.78 58.43
N LEU A 19 8.15 -10.09 58.50
CA LEU A 19 8.56 -9.11 57.48
C LEU A 19 8.84 -9.78 56.12
N LEU A 20 9.45 -10.96 56.09
CA LEU A 20 9.67 -11.72 54.85
C LEU A 20 8.34 -12.16 54.22
N VAL A 21 7.39 -12.68 55.02
CA VAL A 21 6.04 -13.05 54.55
C VAL A 21 5.26 -11.82 54.10
N CYS A 22 5.39 -10.68 54.79
CA CYS A 22 4.75 -9.43 54.39
C CYS A 22 5.34 -8.86 53.09
N MET A 23 6.66 -8.92 52.91
CA MET A 23 7.33 -8.59 51.63
C MET A 23 6.89 -9.53 50.51
N LEU A 24 6.84 -10.85 50.76
CA LEU A 24 6.36 -11.82 49.77
C LEU A 24 4.87 -11.63 49.44
N ALA A 25 4.04 -11.21 50.40
CA ALA A 25 2.64 -10.85 50.17
C ALA A 25 2.48 -9.52 49.41
N LEU A 26 3.36 -8.54 49.65
CA LEU A 26 3.42 -7.29 48.87
C LEU A 26 3.87 -7.54 47.43
N VAL A 27 4.78 -8.49 47.20
CA VAL A 27 5.18 -8.94 45.85
C VAL A 27 4.08 -9.76 45.18
N ALA A 28 3.44 -10.70 45.89
CA ALA A 28 2.36 -11.52 45.34
C ALA A 28 1.03 -10.77 45.14
N GLY A 29 0.82 -9.68 45.88
CA GLY A 29 -0.31 -8.75 45.75
C GLY A 29 0.03 -7.48 44.97
N CYS A 30 1.18 -7.43 44.29
CA CYS A 30 1.63 -6.24 43.57
C CYS A 30 0.82 -6.05 42.28
N VAL A 31 -0.28 -5.31 42.39
CA VAL A 31 -1.04 -4.79 41.26
C VAL A 31 -0.14 -3.81 40.50
N THR A 32 0.43 -4.24 39.38
CA THR A 32 1.18 -3.35 38.48
C THR A 32 0.23 -2.38 37.78
N THR A 33 0.75 -1.23 37.39
CA THR A 33 0.11 -0.26 36.48
C THR A 33 -0.43 -0.95 35.22
N GLN A 34 0.40 -1.79 34.60
CA GLN A 34 0.00 -2.69 33.50
C GLN A 34 -1.25 -3.53 33.85
N SER A 35 -1.33 -4.13 35.04
CA SER A 35 -2.47 -4.97 35.46
C SER A 35 -3.75 -4.18 35.80
N LEU A 36 -3.67 -2.85 35.95
CA LEU A 36 -4.82 -1.95 35.98
C LEU A 36 -5.29 -1.66 34.56
N GLY A 37 -4.38 -1.31 33.65
CA GLY A 37 -4.67 -1.17 32.21
C GLY A 37 -5.31 -2.42 31.61
N ASP A 38 -4.77 -3.60 31.92
CA ASP A 38 -5.30 -4.90 31.49
C ASP A 38 -6.70 -5.20 32.03
N ARG A 39 -7.15 -4.53 33.09
CA ARG A 39 -8.51 -4.66 33.62
C ARG A 39 -9.43 -3.65 32.94
N ALA A 40 -9.06 -2.37 32.91
CA ALA A 40 -9.79 -1.34 32.18
C ALA A 40 -10.02 -1.72 30.70
N TYR A 41 -9.01 -2.26 30.02
CA TYR A 41 -9.13 -2.74 28.64
C TYR A 41 -10.19 -3.86 28.50
N ARG A 42 -10.30 -4.77 29.48
CA ARG A 42 -11.30 -5.85 29.49
C ARG A 42 -12.69 -5.40 29.96
N SER A 43 -12.79 -4.24 30.58
CA SER A 43 -14.06 -3.52 30.82
C SER A 43 -14.49 -2.67 29.62
N GLU A 44 -13.70 -2.61 28.55
CA GLU A 44 -13.85 -1.67 27.42
C GLU A 44 -13.67 -0.18 27.81
N GLU A 45 -13.08 0.08 28.98
CA GLU A 45 -12.71 1.42 29.49
C GLU A 45 -11.41 1.91 28.82
N TYR A 46 -11.38 2.02 27.49
CA TYR A 46 -10.15 2.16 26.71
C TYR A 46 -9.31 3.42 27.03
N SER A 47 -9.94 4.54 27.39
CA SER A 47 -9.21 5.75 27.81
C SER A 47 -8.47 5.54 29.14
N LEU A 48 -9.15 4.94 30.12
CA LEU A 48 -8.55 4.59 31.41
C LEU A 48 -7.48 3.50 31.26
N ALA A 49 -7.67 2.57 30.32
CA ALA A 49 -6.65 1.59 29.96
C ALA A 49 -5.40 2.27 29.41
N LEU A 50 -5.57 3.24 28.51
CA LEU A 50 -4.49 4.04 27.94
C LEU A 50 -3.73 4.83 29.03
N GLU A 51 -4.41 5.53 29.94
CA GLU A 51 -3.78 6.22 31.08
C GLU A 51 -2.86 5.29 31.89
N TYR A 52 -3.33 4.10 32.24
CA TYR A 52 -2.52 3.12 32.98
C TYR A 52 -1.35 2.56 32.17
N TYR A 53 -1.50 2.39 30.85
CA TYR A 53 -0.40 1.96 29.98
C TYR A 53 0.62 3.08 29.76
N GLU A 54 0.20 4.34 29.63
CA GLU A 54 1.07 5.51 29.54
C GLU A 54 1.88 5.71 30.84
N GLN A 55 1.26 5.54 32.01
CA GLN A 55 2.00 5.51 33.28
C GLN A 55 3.05 4.39 33.28
N ALA A 56 2.68 3.17 32.88
CA ALA A 56 3.63 2.05 32.82
C ALA A 56 4.77 2.25 31.79
N ILE A 57 4.54 3.03 30.73
CA ILE A 57 5.58 3.46 29.78
C ILE A 57 6.50 4.51 30.42
N ALA A 58 5.94 5.51 31.10
CA ALA A 58 6.69 6.55 31.82
C ALA A 58 7.50 6.00 33.01
N GLU A 59 7.08 4.87 33.58
CA GLU A 59 7.85 4.07 34.56
C GLU A 59 9.08 3.35 33.93
N GLY A 60 9.38 3.60 32.65
CA GLY A 60 10.58 3.16 31.95
C GLY A 60 10.44 1.83 31.19
N SER A 61 9.22 1.31 31.04
CA SER A 61 8.99 0.04 30.36
C SER A 61 9.26 0.13 28.85
N ARG A 62 10.05 -0.82 28.34
CA ARG A 62 10.34 -1.03 26.92
C ARG A 62 9.72 -2.32 26.38
N ASP A 63 8.66 -2.80 27.02
CA ASP A 63 7.94 -4.00 26.64
C ASP A 63 7.11 -3.79 25.35
N PRO A 64 7.36 -4.53 24.26
CA PRO A 64 6.58 -4.40 23.03
C PRO A 64 5.11 -4.79 23.21
N GLU A 65 4.76 -5.66 24.17
CA GLU A 65 3.37 -6.01 24.48
C GLU A 65 2.63 -4.83 25.13
N LEU A 66 3.29 -4.08 26.02
CA LEU A 66 2.72 -2.86 26.61
C LEU A 66 2.42 -1.81 25.53
N TYR A 67 3.38 -1.54 24.63
CA TYR A 67 3.16 -0.62 23.51
C TYR A 67 2.04 -1.10 22.58
N TYR A 68 1.93 -2.41 22.31
CA TYR A 68 0.81 -2.96 21.52
C TYR A 68 -0.55 -2.77 22.22
N ARG A 69 -0.62 -2.87 23.56
CA ARG A 69 -1.85 -2.62 24.32
C ARG A 69 -2.23 -1.14 24.36
N ALA A 70 -1.25 -0.24 24.51
CA ALA A 70 -1.46 1.20 24.36
C ALA A 70 -1.97 1.55 22.95
N ALA A 71 -1.36 0.95 21.91
CA ALA A 71 -1.78 1.14 20.51
C ALA A 71 -3.22 0.69 20.26
N ARG A 72 -3.61 -0.49 20.76
CA ARG A 72 -5.01 -0.96 20.67
C ARG A 72 -5.97 -0.07 21.45
N SER A 73 -5.58 0.42 22.62
CA SER A 73 -6.42 1.34 23.41
C SER A 73 -6.66 2.64 22.64
N SER A 74 -5.59 3.27 22.15
CA SER A 74 -5.63 4.44 21.26
C SER A 74 -6.48 4.20 20.01
N THR A 75 -6.41 3.00 19.41
CA THR A 75 -7.23 2.62 18.25
C THR A 75 -8.73 2.61 18.57
N ASN A 76 -9.13 2.06 19.72
CA ASN A 76 -10.53 2.01 20.15
C ASN A 76 -11.07 3.39 20.59
N VAL A 77 -10.20 4.27 21.10
CA VAL A 77 -10.53 5.68 21.39
C VAL A 77 -10.63 6.54 20.12
N GLY A 78 -10.12 6.06 18.98
CA GLY A 78 -10.07 6.80 17.71
C GLY A 78 -8.83 7.67 17.54
N SER A 79 -7.88 7.62 18.49
CA SER A 79 -6.60 8.34 18.48
C SER A 79 -5.59 7.68 17.53
N PHE A 80 -5.91 7.59 16.24
CA PHE A 80 -5.18 6.75 15.27
C PHE A 80 -3.69 7.10 15.13
N SER A 81 -3.33 8.38 15.09
CA SER A 81 -1.91 8.81 15.03
C SER A 81 -1.11 8.43 16.28
N GLN A 82 -1.78 8.36 17.44
CA GLN A 82 -1.17 7.87 18.68
C GLN A 82 -1.02 6.35 18.65
N ALA A 83 -2.03 5.64 18.13
CA ALA A 83 -1.96 4.20 17.89
C ALA A 83 -0.81 3.83 16.96
N GLU A 84 -0.59 4.58 15.88
CA GLU A 84 0.53 4.44 14.96
C GLU A 84 1.88 4.61 15.69
N ARG A 85 2.08 5.69 16.47
CA ARG A 85 3.29 5.86 17.28
C ARG A 85 3.55 4.68 18.22
N TYR A 86 2.50 4.12 18.84
CA TYR A 86 2.66 2.97 19.74
C TYR A 86 2.88 1.63 19.03
N TYR A 87 2.22 1.35 17.89
CA TYR A 87 2.53 0.16 17.08
C TYR A 87 3.99 0.23 16.57
N SER A 88 4.45 1.39 16.10
CA SER A 88 5.83 1.61 15.66
C SER A 88 6.84 1.47 16.81
N ARG A 89 6.55 2.01 18.02
CA ARG A 89 7.35 1.74 19.23
C ARG A 89 7.37 0.24 19.57
N SER A 90 6.23 -0.46 19.48
CA SER A 90 6.14 -1.91 19.72
C SER A 90 7.03 -2.69 18.76
N LEU A 91 6.97 -2.42 17.45
CA LEU A 91 7.81 -3.07 16.44
C LEU A 91 9.31 -2.79 16.68
N ARG A 92 9.70 -1.54 16.97
CA ARG A 92 11.10 -1.19 17.33
C ARG A 92 11.62 -1.93 18.57
N HIS A 93 10.75 -2.35 19.48
CA HIS A 93 11.11 -3.12 20.68
C HIS A 93 10.91 -4.63 20.54
N GLY A 94 10.85 -5.16 19.30
CA GLY A 94 10.75 -6.59 19.03
C GLY A 94 9.32 -7.13 18.96
N GLY A 95 8.34 -6.26 18.73
CA GLY A 95 6.97 -6.66 18.42
C GLY A 95 6.93 -7.54 17.16
N GLY A 96 6.38 -8.75 17.27
CA GLY A 96 6.29 -9.69 16.15
C GLY A 96 5.08 -9.45 15.24
N VAL A 97 4.94 -10.34 14.23
CA VAL A 97 3.86 -10.41 13.20
C VAL A 97 2.51 -9.82 13.62
N ARG A 98 1.96 -10.22 14.77
CA ARG A 98 0.65 -9.75 15.29
C ARG A 98 0.57 -8.21 15.37
N VAL A 99 1.66 -7.55 15.76
CA VAL A 99 1.75 -6.08 15.87
C VAL A 99 1.72 -5.44 14.48
N ALA A 100 2.48 -5.97 13.52
CA ALA A 100 2.48 -5.52 12.14
C ALA A 100 1.12 -5.74 11.46
N ARG A 101 0.45 -6.88 11.68
CA ARG A 101 -0.94 -7.10 11.21
C ARG A 101 -1.89 -6.02 11.71
N SER A 102 -1.83 -5.64 12.99
CA SER A 102 -2.66 -4.56 13.55
C SER A 102 -2.29 -3.17 13.00
N LEU A 103 -1.01 -2.89 12.73
CA LEU A 103 -0.58 -1.65 12.09
C LEU A 103 -1.04 -1.56 10.63
N ALA A 104 -0.95 -2.65 9.86
CA ALA A 104 -1.50 -2.71 8.51
C ALA A 104 -3.02 -2.48 8.50
N GLN A 105 -3.75 -3.08 9.44
CA GLN A 105 -5.18 -2.86 9.58
C GLN A 105 -5.53 -1.43 10.01
N LEU A 106 -4.74 -0.80 10.89
CA LEU A 106 -4.87 0.62 11.21
C LEU A 106 -4.70 1.48 9.94
N TYR A 107 -3.66 1.22 9.14
CA TYR A 107 -3.43 1.95 7.90
C TYR A 107 -4.57 1.77 6.88
N VAL A 108 -5.14 0.57 6.73
CA VAL A 108 -6.33 0.35 5.89
C VAL A 108 -7.55 1.09 6.45
N GLN A 109 -7.77 1.08 7.77
CA GLN A 109 -8.87 1.80 8.43
C GLN A 109 -8.77 3.32 8.27
N THR A 110 -7.55 3.88 8.22
CA THR A 110 -7.30 5.31 8.02
C THR A 110 -7.05 5.69 6.55
N SER A 111 -7.32 4.80 5.59
CA SER A 111 -7.07 4.98 4.15
C SER A 111 -5.61 5.29 3.75
N ASN A 112 -4.65 4.98 4.62
CA ASN A 112 -3.21 5.15 4.41
C ASN A 112 -2.63 3.97 3.61
N PHE A 113 -3.22 3.65 2.45
CA PHE A 113 -2.96 2.41 1.72
C PHE A 113 -1.49 2.20 1.31
N ALA A 114 -0.75 3.27 1.02
CA ALA A 114 0.69 3.19 0.73
C ALA A 114 1.52 2.72 1.95
N GLN A 115 1.12 3.09 3.18
CA GLN A 115 1.73 2.56 4.41
C GLN A 115 1.29 1.11 4.67
N ALA A 116 0.01 0.79 4.43
CA ALA A 116 -0.49 -0.59 4.53
C ALA A 116 0.30 -1.54 3.61
N VAL A 117 0.54 -1.13 2.36
CA VAL A 117 1.38 -1.86 1.40
C VAL A 117 2.78 -2.12 1.95
N ARG A 118 3.47 -1.12 2.54
CA ARG A 118 4.78 -1.34 3.18
C ARG A 118 4.74 -2.39 4.29
N VAL A 119 3.74 -2.32 5.17
CA VAL A 119 3.60 -3.31 6.24
C VAL A 119 3.27 -4.70 5.69
N TYR A 120 2.47 -4.82 4.62
CA TYR A 120 2.24 -6.10 3.94
C TYR A 120 3.50 -6.64 3.24
N GLN A 121 4.34 -5.80 2.61
CA GLN A 121 5.63 -6.20 2.04
C GLN A 121 6.57 -6.83 3.09
N TYR A 122 6.56 -6.30 4.32
CA TYR A 122 7.23 -6.92 5.47
C TYR A 122 6.58 -8.26 5.86
N LEU A 123 5.26 -8.29 6.05
CA LEU A 123 4.52 -9.49 6.47
C LEU A 123 4.69 -10.67 5.51
N MET A 124 4.77 -10.44 4.19
CA MET A 124 5.03 -11.49 3.19
C MET A 124 6.36 -12.26 3.40
N ARG A 125 7.28 -11.74 4.23
CA ARG A 125 8.60 -12.33 4.49
C ARG A 125 8.71 -13.01 5.86
N VAL A 126 7.77 -12.71 6.77
CA VAL A 126 7.83 -13.16 8.18
C VAL A 126 6.61 -13.99 8.61
N GLU A 127 5.58 -14.11 7.77
CA GLU A 127 4.45 -15.00 7.99
C GLU A 127 4.66 -16.36 7.31
N GLU A 128 4.23 -17.44 7.97
CA GLU A 128 4.24 -18.80 7.38
C GLU A 128 3.04 -19.02 6.44
N ASP A 129 1.87 -18.49 6.79
CA ASP A 129 0.69 -18.45 5.93
C ASP A 129 0.57 -17.06 5.28
N VAL A 130 1.27 -16.87 4.16
CA VAL A 130 1.32 -15.58 3.45
C VAL A 130 0.09 -15.30 2.58
N GLN A 131 -0.78 -16.28 2.31
CA GLN A 131 -1.91 -16.10 1.40
C GLN A 131 -2.94 -15.04 1.85
N PRO A 132 -3.26 -14.88 3.15
CA PRO A 132 -4.06 -13.74 3.62
C PRO A 132 -3.32 -12.40 3.48
N VAL A 133 -1.98 -12.39 3.51
CA VAL A 133 -1.18 -11.17 3.28
C VAL A 133 -1.36 -10.73 1.82
N TYR A 134 -1.26 -11.64 0.85
CA TYR A 134 -1.56 -11.37 -0.57
C TYR A 134 -2.98 -10.82 -0.78
N SER A 135 -4.00 -11.46 -0.19
CA SER A 135 -5.39 -11.01 -0.29
C SER A 135 -5.60 -9.59 0.26
N ASN A 136 -5.03 -9.28 1.42
CA ASN A 136 -5.18 -7.97 2.06
C ASN A 136 -4.34 -6.87 1.36
N MET A 137 -3.16 -7.23 0.85
CA MET A 137 -2.32 -6.34 0.06
C MET A 137 -2.98 -5.98 -1.26
N GLY A 138 -3.57 -6.96 -1.97
CA GLY A 138 -4.39 -6.71 -3.15
C GLY A 138 -5.57 -5.77 -2.85
N ALA A 139 -6.24 -5.93 -1.70
CA ALA A 139 -7.31 -5.02 -1.29
C ALA A 139 -6.80 -3.59 -0.99
N ALA A 140 -5.64 -3.43 -0.36
CA ALA A 140 -5.02 -2.12 -0.16
C ALA A 140 -4.61 -1.46 -1.50
N LEU A 141 -4.07 -2.24 -2.44
CA LEU A 141 -3.73 -1.79 -3.79
C LEU A 141 -4.98 -1.34 -4.57
N MET A 142 -6.09 -2.09 -4.46
CA MET A 142 -7.39 -1.73 -5.02
C MET A 142 -7.86 -0.37 -4.51
N TYR A 143 -7.86 -0.15 -3.19
CA TYR A 143 -8.28 1.14 -2.64
C TYR A 143 -7.29 2.29 -2.89
N SER A 144 -6.03 1.99 -3.22
CA SER A 144 -5.07 3.00 -3.71
C SER A 144 -5.13 3.25 -5.23
N GLY A 145 -6.10 2.67 -5.94
CA GLY A 145 -6.25 2.80 -7.40
C GLY A 145 -5.30 1.93 -8.23
N ARG A 146 -4.44 1.13 -7.60
CA ARG A 146 -3.44 0.25 -8.26
C ARG A 146 -4.10 -1.07 -8.68
N TYR A 147 -5.01 -0.99 -9.64
CA TYR A 147 -5.89 -2.11 -9.99
C TYR A 147 -5.16 -3.31 -10.62
N LEU A 148 -4.08 -3.11 -11.39
CA LEU A 148 -3.31 -4.20 -12.03
C LEU A 148 -2.53 -5.00 -10.99
N ASP A 149 -1.91 -4.30 -10.05
CA ASP A 149 -1.28 -4.91 -8.89
C ASP A 149 -2.32 -5.62 -8.01
N ALA A 150 -3.49 -5.00 -7.79
CA ALA A 150 -4.58 -5.59 -7.01
C ALA A 150 -5.06 -6.92 -7.61
N GLU A 151 -5.33 -6.97 -8.92
CA GLU A 151 -5.69 -8.19 -9.64
C GLU A 151 -4.59 -9.25 -9.47
N SER A 152 -3.33 -8.88 -9.71
CA SER A 152 -2.17 -9.78 -9.62
C SER A 152 -1.99 -10.38 -8.22
N PHE A 153 -2.01 -9.56 -7.16
CA PHE A 153 -1.85 -10.00 -5.77
C PHE A 153 -3.03 -10.86 -5.29
N MET A 154 -4.27 -10.55 -5.71
CA MET A 154 -5.42 -11.40 -5.42
C MET A 154 -5.38 -12.72 -6.19
N ILE A 155 -4.88 -12.74 -7.43
CA ILE A 155 -4.70 -13.98 -8.20
C ILE A 155 -3.61 -14.85 -7.56
N ILE A 156 -2.49 -14.30 -7.10
CA ILE A 156 -1.50 -15.08 -6.30
C ILE A 156 -2.20 -15.72 -5.08
N ALA A 157 -3.00 -14.95 -4.34
CA ALA A 157 -3.74 -15.47 -3.19
C ALA A 157 -4.74 -16.59 -3.55
N GLN A 158 -5.37 -16.50 -4.73
CA GLN A 158 -6.24 -17.54 -5.26
C GLN A 158 -5.44 -18.80 -5.63
N GLN A 159 -4.35 -18.67 -6.37
CA GLN A 159 -3.52 -19.80 -6.80
C GLN A 159 -2.89 -20.55 -5.61
N MET A 160 -2.55 -19.84 -4.53
CA MET A 160 -2.05 -20.43 -3.29
C MET A 160 -3.09 -21.28 -2.53
N LYS A 161 -4.36 -20.87 -2.52
CA LYS A 161 -5.47 -21.62 -1.89
C LYS A 161 -6.72 -21.57 -2.78
N PRO A 162 -6.81 -22.37 -3.85
CA PRO A 162 -7.89 -22.27 -4.83
C PRO A 162 -9.31 -22.51 -4.29
N SER A 163 -9.44 -23.15 -3.12
CA SER A 163 -10.72 -23.37 -2.42
C SER A 163 -11.05 -22.34 -1.34
N ASP A 164 -10.18 -21.34 -1.09
CA ASP A 164 -10.49 -20.23 -0.19
C ASP A 164 -11.43 -19.24 -0.89
N PRO A 165 -12.61 -18.90 -0.34
CA PRO A 165 -13.50 -17.89 -0.92
C PRO A 165 -12.93 -16.45 -0.88
N VAL A 166 -12.00 -16.09 0.00
CA VAL A 166 -11.57 -14.68 0.22
C VAL A 166 -11.01 -14.01 -1.04
N PRO A 167 -10.09 -14.62 -1.83
CA PRO A 167 -9.65 -14.04 -3.10
C PRO A 167 -10.78 -13.80 -4.11
N TYR A 168 -11.81 -14.67 -4.13
CA TYR A 168 -12.91 -14.57 -5.08
C TYR A 168 -13.84 -13.38 -4.81
N ILE A 169 -14.19 -13.09 -3.56
CA ILE A 169 -14.97 -11.86 -3.26
C ILE A 169 -14.15 -10.60 -3.50
N ASN A 170 -12.85 -10.62 -3.19
CA ASN A 170 -11.98 -9.47 -3.44
C ASN A 170 -11.86 -9.16 -4.95
N LEU A 171 -11.64 -10.18 -5.78
CA LEU A 171 -11.65 -10.05 -7.25
C LEU A 171 -13.03 -9.63 -7.77
N GLY A 172 -14.11 -10.22 -7.24
CA GLY A 172 -15.48 -9.84 -7.59
C GLY A 172 -15.74 -8.34 -7.36
N VAL A 173 -15.35 -7.80 -6.21
CA VAL A 173 -15.46 -6.38 -5.86
C VAL A 173 -14.57 -5.49 -6.76
N LEU A 174 -13.34 -5.92 -7.05
CA LEU A 174 -12.42 -5.23 -7.95
C LEU A 174 -13.04 -5.07 -9.35
N TYR A 175 -13.58 -6.15 -9.93
CA TYR A 175 -14.24 -6.10 -11.23
C TYR A 175 -15.60 -5.39 -11.21
N ASP A 176 -16.39 -5.50 -10.15
CA ASP A 176 -17.71 -4.86 -10.02
C ASP A 176 -17.57 -3.34 -9.92
N ARG A 177 -16.71 -2.85 -9.02
CA ARG A 177 -16.71 -1.45 -8.58
C ARG A 177 -15.60 -0.59 -9.16
N HIS A 178 -14.48 -1.18 -9.53
CA HIS A 178 -13.27 -0.43 -9.93
C HIS A 178 -12.97 -0.59 -11.42
N ILE A 179 -12.96 -1.84 -11.93
CA ILE A 179 -12.74 -2.14 -13.36
C ILE A 179 -14.08 -2.16 -14.14
N ARG A 180 -15.23 -2.23 -13.44
CA ARG A 180 -16.59 -2.27 -14.04
C ARG A 180 -16.82 -3.40 -15.08
N ASN A 181 -15.99 -4.45 -15.05
CA ASN A 181 -16.09 -5.63 -15.91
C ASN A 181 -17.14 -6.61 -15.35
N ARG A 182 -18.42 -6.38 -15.71
CA ARG A 182 -19.57 -7.15 -15.21
C ARG A 182 -19.43 -8.68 -15.39
N PRO A 183 -18.94 -9.22 -16.53
CA PRO A 183 -18.69 -10.64 -16.71
C PRO A 183 -17.69 -11.26 -15.72
N ARG A 184 -16.50 -10.67 -15.53
CA ARG A 184 -15.54 -11.18 -14.53
C ARG A 184 -16.07 -11.03 -13.12
N ALA A 185 -16.68 -9.89 -12.80
CA ALA A 185 -17.30 -9.67 -11.50
C ALA A 185 -18.30 -10.76 -11.13
N VAL A 186 -19.23 -11.12 -12.03
CA VAL A 186 -20.19 -12.21 -11.81
C VAL A 186 -19.50 -13.57 -11.71
N ALA A 187 -18.53 -13.89 -12.56
CA ALA A 187 -17.80 -15.16 -12.49
C ALA A 187 -17.10 -15.35 -11.12
N PHE A 188 -16.39 -14.32 -10.64
CA PHE A 188 -15.71 -14.36 -9.34
C PHE A 188 -16.71 -14.38 -8.16
N TYR A 189 -17.79 -13.61 -8.24
CA TYR A 189 -18.88 -13.66 -7.26
C TYR A 189 -19.59 -15.03 -7.21
N GLN A 190 -19.80 -15.70 -8.35
CA GLN A 190 -20.36 -17.06 -8.40
C GLN A 190 -19.48 -18.04 -7.62
N CYS A 191 -18.18 -18.08 -7.90
CA CYS A 191 -17.25 -18.94 -7.16
C CYS A 191 -17.13 -18.59 -5.68
N PHE A 192 -17.21 -17.31 -5.31
CA PHE A 192 -17.35 -16.95 -3.89
C PHE A 192 -18.60 -17.58 -3.27
N THR A 193 -19.76 -17.49 -3.93
CA THR A 193 -21.01 -18.01 -3.38
C THR A 193 -21.03 -19.55 -3.24
N GLU A 194 -20.36 -20.27 -4.14
CA GLU A 194 -20.18 -21.71 -4.07
C GLU A 194 -19.23 -22.14 -2.94
N LEU A 195 -18.08 -21.46 -2.81
CA LEU A 195 -17.01 -21.84 -1.86
C LEU A 195 -17.25 -21.32 -0.43
N THR A 196 -17.97 -20.22 -0.25
CA THR A 196 -18.12 -19.60 1.08
C THR A 196 -19.04 -20.42 2.00
N PRO A 197 -18.65 -20.68 3.27
CA PRO A 197 -19.56 -21.23 4.26
C PRO A 197 -20.50 -20.17 4.87
N ASP A 198 -20.19 -18.87 4.72
CA ASP A 198 -20.96 -17.79 5.34
C ASP A 198 -22.23 -17.46 4.53
N VAL A 199 -23.38 -17.90 5.05
CA VAL A 199 -24.71 -17.67 4.47
C VAL A 199 -25.10 -16.18 4.44
N SER A 200 -24.56 -15.35 5.33
CA SER A 200 -24.82 -13.91 5.35
C SER A 200 -24.07 -13.20 4.22
N GLN A 201 -22.77 -13.48 4.08
CA GLN A 201 -21.97 -12.93 2.99
C GLN A 201 -22.41 -13.48 1.63
N ARG A 202 -22.74 -14.78 1.55
CA ARG A 202 -23.30 -15.38 0.32
C ARG A 202 -24.51 -14.60 -0.16
N ARG A 203 -25.49 -14.35 0.73
CA ARG A 203 -26.71 -13.60 0.39
C ARG A 203 -26.45 -12.16 -0.04
N GLN A 204 -25.45 -11.49 0.53
CA GLN A 204 -25.07 -10.14 0.11
C GLN A 204 -24.53 -10.14 -1.33
N VAL A 205 -23.72 -11.14 -1.68
CA VAL A 205 -23.17 -11.29 -3.04
C VAL A 205 -24.22 -11.80 -4.03
N GLU A 206 -25.10 -12.74 -3.63
CA GLU A 206 -26.28 -13.17 -4.41
C GLU A 206 -27.18 -11.97 -4.78
N ASN A 207 -27.45 -11.08 -3.81
CA ASN A 207 -28.21 -9.85 -4.04
C ASN A 207 -27.50 -8.92 -5.03
N ARG A 208 -26.17 -8.70 -4.89
CA ARG A 208 -25.43 -7.84 -5.83
C ARG A 208 -25.41 -8.43 -7.25
N MET A 209 -25.23 -9.75 -7.40
CA MET A 209 -25.36 -10.40 -8.70
C MET A 209 -26.77 -10.25 -9.31
N LEU A 210 -27.83 -10.26 -8.50
CA LEU A 210 -29.19 -10.02 -8.96
C LEU A 210 -29.40 -8.55 -9.40
N GLU A 211 -28.88 -7.57 -8.67
CA GLU A 211 -28.85 -6.16 -9.13
C GLU A 211 -28.15 -6.04 -10.48
N MET A 212 -26.94 -6.60 -10.61
CA MET A 212 -26.16 -6.60 -11.84
C MET A 212 -26.88 -7.30 -13.01
N ALA A 213 -27.67 -8.35 -12.76
CA ALA A 213 -28.48 -9.00 -13.79
C ALA A 213 -29.67 -8.13 -14.24
N ASN A 214 -30.23 -7.31 -13.35
CA ASN A 214 -31.28 -6.34 -13.71
C ASN A 214 -30.73 -5.14 -14.51
N GLU A 215 -29.44 -4.82 -14.35
CA GLU A 215 -28.71 -3.84 -15.19
C GLU A 215 -28.46 -4.34 -16.64
N GLY A 216 -28.93 -5.54 -17.01
CA GLY A 216 -28.81 -6.13 -18.37
C GLY A 216 -28.18 -7.53 -18.38
N PRO A 217 -28.16 -8.22 -19.54
CA PRO A 217 -27.59 -9.56 -19.66
C PRO A 217 -26.08 -9.56 -19.40
N ILE A 218 -25.59 -10.60 -18.70
CA ILE A 218 -24.17 -10.80 -18.40
C ILE A 218 -23.81 -12.24 -18.80
N ASP A 219 -22.96 -12.39 -19.81
CA ASP A 219 -22.31 -13.67 -20.09
C ASP A 219 -21.01 -13.78 -19.28
N ALA A 220 -21.09 -14.44 -18.13
CA ALA A 220 -19.94 -14.79 -17.32
C ALA A 220 -19.20 -16.05 -17.82
N SER A 221 -19.78 -16.82 -18.75
CA SER A 221 -19.22 -18.11 -19.18
C SER A 221 -17.94 -17.94 -20.00
N ARG A 222 -17.82 -16.86 -20.80
CA ARG A 222 -16.60 -16.51 -21.54
C ARG A 222 -15.36 -16.30 -20.67
N VAL A 223 -15.51 -16.09 -19.35
CA VAL A 223 -14.38 -15.88 -18.42
C VAL A 223 -13.60 -17.18 -18.19
N GLY A 224 -14.20 -18.36 -18.42
CA GLY A 224 -13.55 -19.66 -18.27
C GLY A 224 -13.14 -20.03 -16.84
N LEU A 225 -13.52 -19.23 -15.84
CA LEU A 225 -13.21 -19.45 -14.43
C LEU A 225 -13.89 -20.73 -13.93
N LYS A 226 -13.15 -21.50 -13.12
CA LYS A 226 -13.68 -22.64 -12.37
C LYS A 226 -13.40 -22.46 -10.89
N CYS A 227 -14.40 -22.77 -10.07
CA CYS A 227 -14.33 -22.61 -8.63
C CYS A 227 -13.54 -23.77 -8.01
N GLY A 228 -12.54 -23.48 -7.17
CA GLY A 228 -11.67 -24.52 -6.59
C GLY A 228 -10.48 -24.96 -7.45
N GLU A 229 -10.35 -24.51 -8.71
CA GLU A 229 -9.18 -24.74 -9.56
C GLU A 229 -8.27 -23.49 -9.63
N ILE A 230 -6.97 -23.67 -9.91
CA ILE A 230 -6.00 -22.57 -10.08
C ILE A 230 -6.42 -21.70 -11.26
N TYR A 231 -6.76 -20.44 -11.01
CA TYR A 231 -7.05 -19.47 -12.08
C TYR A 231 -5.75 -18.94 -12.69
N ARG A 232 -5.68 -18.91 -14.02
CA ARG A 232 -4.62 -18.25 -14.78
C ARG A 232 -5.25 -17.17 -15.66
N LEU A 233 -4.58 -16.03 -15.76
CA LEU A 233 -4.88 -15.03 -16.78
C LEU A 233 -4.62 -15.65 -18.17
N PRO A 234 -5.44 -15.33 -19.19
CA PRO A 234 -5.16 -15.78 -20.56
C PRO A 234 -3.88 -15.13 -21.12
N GLU A 235 -2.97 -15.98 -21.61
CA GLU A 235 -1.81 -15.61 -22.43
C GLU A 235 -2.28 -14.98 -23.76
N PRO A 236 -1.54 -14.06 -24.42
CA PRO A 236 -0.14 -13.64 -24.19
C PRO A 236 -0.07 -12.26 -23.52
N THR A 237 -0.52 -12.19 -22.26
CA THR A 237 -0.63 -10.91 -21.54
C THR A 237 -0.42 -11.04 -20.03
N ALA A 238 -0.36 -12.25 -19.48
CA ALA A 238 -0.31 -12.48 -18.04
C ALA A 238 0.84 -11.66 -17.42
N VAL A 239 0.56 -10.89 -16.37
CA VAL A 239 1.66 -10.28 -15.62
C VAL A 239 2.46 -11.45 -15.06
N ASP A 240 3.78 -11.50 -15.27
CA ASP A 240 4.59 -12.50 -14.58
C ASP A 240 4.47 -12.21 -13.07
N LEU A 241 3.69 -13.05 -12.40
CA LEU A 241 3.41 -12.94 -10.97
C LEU A 241 4.70 -13.08 -10.15
N GLY A 242 5.77 -13.64 -10.72
CA GLY A 242 7.13 -13.64 -10.17
C GLY A 242 7.89 -12.32 -10.34
N ASP A 243 7.62 -11.54 -11.38
CA ASP A 243 8.18 -10.19 -11.56
C ASP A 243 7.40 -9.15 -10.76
N ALA A 244 6.07 -9.26 -10.72
CA ALA A 244 5.20 -8.47 -9.82
C ALA A 244 5.53 -8.67 -8.33
N LEU A 245 6.32 -9.71 -7.97
CA LEU A 245 6.88 -9.89 -6.63
C LEU A 245 8.22 -9.19 -6.41
N LYS A 246 9.01 -8.91 -7.46
CA LYS A 246 10.35 -8.31 -7.34
C LYS A 246 10.27 -6.85 -6.89
N ASP A 247 9.37 -6.07 -7.48
CA ASP A 247 9.09 -4.68 -7.10
C ASP A 247 8.69 -4.52 -5.63
N TYR A 248 8.08 -5.57 -5.06
CA TYR A 248 7.64 -5.62 -3.67
C TYR A 248 8.58 -6.46 -2.77
N GLY A 249 9.68 -6.96 -3.33
CA GLY A 249 10.69 -7.81 -2.69
C GLY A 249 11.94 -7.07 -2.21
N GLY A 250 12.18 -5.83 -2.65
CA GLY A 250 13.28 -4.97 -2.19
C GLY A 250 13.27 -4.70 -0.68
N GLU A 251 14.38 -4.24 -0.08
CA GLU A 251 14.47 -4.04 1.37
C GLU A 251 13.45 -3.01 1.88
N VAL A 252 12.59 -3.43 2.82
CA VAL A 252 11.52 -2.59 3.37
C VAL A 252 12.00 -1.97 4.67
N ASP A 253 12.50 -0.74 4.59
CA ASP A 253 12.38 0.13 5.75
C ASP A 253 10.89 0.48 5.95
N LEU A 254 10.42 0.31 7.19
CA LEU A 254 9.08 0.68 7.63
C LEU A 254 9.00 2.14 8.09
N GLY A 255 10.09 2.91 7.93
CA GLY A 255 10.15 4.33 8.29
C GLY A 255 10.19 4.55 9.80
N PHE A 256 10.79 3.61 10.54
CA PHE A 256 10.83 3.67 12.01
C PHE A 256 11.95 4.56 12.56
N GLU A 257 12.76 5.19 11.71
CA GLU A 257 13.67 6.24 12.14
C GLU A 257 12.88 7.43 12.70
N VAL A 258 13.22 7.82 13.92
CA VAL A 258 12.78 9.10 14.51
C VAL A 258 13.92 10.08 14.25
N GLU A 259 13.60 11.28 13.78
CA GLU A 259 14.58 12.37 13.68
C GLU A 259 15.34 12.51 15.01
N ALA A 260 16.68 12.46 14.95
CA ALA A 260 17.55 12.43 16.11
C ALA A 260 17.65 13.82 16.80
N GLY A 261 16.53 14.29 17.35
CA GLY A 261 16.39 15.62 17.92
C GLY A 261 15.33 15.79 19.02
N GLN A 262 14.29 14.96 19.09
CA GLN A 262 13.27 15.06 20.15
C GLN A 262 13.49 14.05 21.29
N GLN A 263 13.57 14.58 22.51
CA GLN A 263 13.80 13.81 23.74
C GLN A 263 12.49 13.16 24.22
N ASP A 264 12.09 12.07 23.56
CA ASP A 264 10.82 11.33 23.74
C ASP A 264 10.72 10.54 25.09
N ASP A 265 11.50 10.98 26.09
CA ASP A 265 11.45 10.67 27.53
C ASP A 265 10.79 11.80 28.35
N ALA A 266 10.44 12.94 27.73
CA ALA A 266 9.78 14.09 28.36
C ALA A 266 8.33 14.26 27.86
N GLU A 267 7.42 14.50 28.81
CA GLU A 267 6.05 14.99 28.60
C GLU A 267 5.17 14.22 27.59
N ILE A 268 4.73 13.02 28.02
CA ILE A 268 3.31 12.68 27.82
C ILE A 268 2.52 13.66 28.70
N GLU A 269 2.01 14.75 28.12
CA GLU A 269 1.16 15.70 28.83
C GLU A 269 -0.22 15.06 29.10
N ILE A 270 -0.34 14.41 30.26
CA ILE A 270 -1.62 13.85 30.73
C ILE A 270 -2.60 15.02 30.94
N GLN A 271 -3.47 15.27 29.96
CA GLN A 271 -4.59 16.19 30.10
C GLN A 271 -5.58 15.65 31.14
N ARG A 272 -5.34 16.01 32.40
CA ARG A 272 -6.15 15.60 33.55
C ARG A 272 -7.54 16.23 33.50
N THR A 273 -8.45 15.64 32.73
CA THR A 273 -9.89 15.82 32.90
C THR A 273 -10.27 15.26 34.28
N ALA A 274 -10.32 16.13 35.28
CA ALA A 274 -10.70 15.75 36.63
C ALA A 274 -12.12 15.10 36.62
N PRO A 275 -12.35 14.02 37.38
CA PRO A 275 -13.66 13.41 37.46
C PRO A 275 -14.69 14.41 38.03
N PRO A 276 -15.96 14.35 37.62
CA PRO A 276 -16.97 15.30 38.05
C PRO A 276 -17.37 15.07 39.52
N GLU A 277 -16.65 15.72 40.45
CA GLU A 277 -17.07 15.84 41.85
C GLU A 277 -18.33 16.71 41.94
N GLY A 278 -19.49 16.08 41.80
CA GLY A 278 -20.79 16.74 41.90
C GLY A 278 -21.08 17.20 43.33
N ARG A 279 -20.98 18.51 43.58
CA ARG A 279 -21.67 19.14 44.71
C ARG A 279 -22.17 20.54 44.35
N LEU A 280 -23.42 20.78 44.73
CA LEU A 280 -24.08 22.08 44.67
C LEU A 280 -23.48 23.01 45.73
N ASP A 281 -23.37 24.32 45.46
CA ASP A 281 -24.16 25.36 46.16
C ASP A 281 -23.81 26.81 45.68
N ASP A 282 -24.86 27.58 45.37
CA ASP A 282 -25.07 29.04 45.37
C ASP A 282 -24.08 30.14 44.83
N VAL A 283 -24.52 30.76 43.72
CA VAL A 283 -24.91 32.20 43.55
C VAL A 283 -23.91 33.35 43.85
N ARG A 284 -23.28 33.88 42.78
CA ARG A 284 -23.23 35.31 42.29
C ARG A 284 -22.26 35.38 41.09
N ARG A 285 -22.56 35.92 39.89
CA ARG A 285 -23.24 37.17 39.42
C ARG A 285 -22.34 38.43 39.53
N VAL A 286 -22.28 39.19 38.41
CA VAL A 286 -21.83 40.61 38.21
C VAL A 286 -20.58 40.73 37.29
N GLU A 287 -20.79 41.37 36.11
CA GLU A 287 -19.90 42.19 35.22
C GLU A 287 -18.41 41.79 34.99
N GLU A 288 -17.67 42.13 33.93
CA GLU A 288 -17.84 42.74 32.57
C GLU A 288 -16.60 42.29 31.72
N GLY A 289 -16.33 42.59 30.45
CA GLY A 289 -16.97 43.41 29.39
C GLY A 289 -15.93 43.77 28.30
N SER A 290 -16.34 44.03 27.04
CA SER A 290 -15.49 44.45 25.86
C SER A 290 -14.38 43.50 25.36
N GLU A 291 -13.78 43.64 24.16
CA GLU A 291 -14.31 43.73 22.78
C GLU A 291 -13.13 43.61 21.76
N MET A 292 -13.44 43.32 20.49
CA MET A 292 -12.63 43.58 19.27
C MET A 292 -11.17 43.04 19.11
N ALA A 293 -10.94 42.34 18.00
CA ALA A 293 -9.70 42.40 17.21
C ALA A 293 -9.80 43.56 16.18
N PRO A 294 -8.72 43.96 15.47
CA PRO A 294 -8.45 43.29 14.18
C PRO A 294 -7.00 43.27 13.65
N GLU A 295 -6.82 42.48 12.59
CA GLU A 295 -5.93 42.69 11.43
C GLU A 295 -4.39 42.66 11.56
N ALA A 296 -3.75 42.64 10.39
CA ALA A 296 -2.36 42.22 10.15
C ALA A 296 -1.57 43.25 9.33
N SER A 297 -0.25 43.07 9.24
CA SER A 297 0.58 43.69 8.21
C SER A 297 1.70 42.75 7.75
N GLN A 298 2.19 42.97 6.53
CA GLN A 298 3.30 42.25 5.90
C GLN A 298 4.33 43.24 5.34
N ALA A 299 5.51 42.70 5.01
CA ALA A 299 6.47 43.19 4.01
C ALA A 299 7.31 44.45 4.32
N SER A 300 8.58 44.19 4.60
CA SER A 300 9.79 45.03 4.44
C SER A 300 10.98 44.06 4.60
N GLU A 301 12.08 44.09 3.84
CA GLU A 301 12.54 44.92 2.72
C GLU A 301 13.62 44.12 1.94
N ASN A 302 13.92 44.50 0.68
CA ASN A 302 15.29 44.82 0.18
C ASN A 302 15.42 44.80 -1.35
N THR A 303 15.61 45.99 -1.95
CA THR A 303 16.43 46.27 -3.17
C THR A 303 16.37 47.78 -3.43
N PRO A 304 17.50 48.42 -3.78
CA PRO A 304 17.76 48.77 -5.19
C PRO A 304 19.25 48.64 -5.60
N GLY A 305 19.56 48.27 -6.85
CA GLY A 305 19.90 49.20 -7.95
C GLY A 305 21.41 49.10 -8.27
N ASP A 306 22.00 49.47 -9.42
CA ASP A 306 21.53 50.01 -10.72
C ASP A 306 22.74 49.90 -11.70
N VAL A 307 22.72 50.06 -13.04
CA VAL A 307 21.73 50.54 -14.03
C VAL A 307 21.93 49.84 -15.40
N ALA A 308 21.12 50.18 -16.41
CA ALA A 308 21.02 49.54 -17.74
C ALA A 308 22.13 49.81 -18.79
N ASN A 309 22.34 48.85 -19.71
CA ASN A 309 22.13 48.95 -21.17
C ASN A 309 22.68 47.70 -21.90
N GLY A 310 22.11 47.17 -23.00
CA GLY A 310 20.85 47.52 -23.68
C GLY A 310 20.99 47.64 -25.21
N ARG A 311 20.80 46.55 -25.96
CA ARG A 311 20.27 46.49 -27.35
C ARG A 311 20.20 45.07 -27.91
N ASP A 312 19.28 44.91 -28.86
CA ASP A 312 18.96 43.72 -29.65
C ASP A 312 19.88 43.59 -30.89
N GLU A 313 20.06 42.38 -31.42
CA GLU A 313 19.79 42.00 -32.83
C GLU A 313 20.12 40.52 -33.14
N GLU A 314 19.90 40.09 -34.39
CA GLU A 314 19.54 38.72 -34.78
C GLU A 314 20.69 37.72 -35.06
N ALA A 315 20.40 36.44 -34.79
CA ALA A 315 20.62 35.24 -35.63
C ALA A 315 21.98 34.87 -36.31
N ALA A 316 22.15 33.54 -36.42
CA ALA A 316 22.84 32.79 -37.50
C ALA A 316 24.38 32.80 -37.63
N VAL A 317 25.03 31.86 -36.90
CA VAL A 317 26.30 31.21 -37.27
C VAL A 317 26.18 29.72 -36.88
N ALA A 318 25.75 28.81 -37.77
CA ALA A 318 26.50 28.10 -38.82
C ALA A 318 27.07 26.73 -38.37
N LEU A 319 26.66 25.67 -39.08
CA LEU A 319 27.23 24.31 -38.98
C LEU A 319 28.58 24.24 -39.72
N PRO A 320 29.56 23.48 -39.22
CA PRO A 320 30.66 22.95 -40.01
C PRO A 320 30.49 21.44 -40.24
N GLU A 321 30.28 21.02 -41.49
CA GLU A 321 30.45 19.62 -41.88
C GLU A 321 31.92 19.29 -42.20
N THR A 322 32.25 18.00 -42.14
CA THR A 322 33.46 17.37 -42.69
C THR A 322 34.84 17.70 -42.08
N ALA A 323 35.36 16.72 -41.34
CA ALA A 323 36.71 16.20 -41.54
C ALA A 323 36.73 14.72 -41.11
N ALA A 324 37.42 13.84 -41.85
CA ALA A 324 37.48 12.42 -41.56
C ALA A 324 38.91 12.00 -41.15
N GLY A 325 39.02 11.04 -40.23
CA GLY A 325 40.30 10.39 -39.89
C GLY A 325 40.56 10.30 -38.39
N GLY A 326 40.35 9.12 -37.83
CA GLY A 326 40.62 8.78 -36.43
C GLY A 326 39.91 7.48 -36.06
N ALA A 327 40.68 6.46 -35.66
CA ALA A 327 40.17 5.27 -34.97
C ALA A 327 40.42 5.44 -33.46
N GLU A 328 40.00 4.45 -32.65
CA GLU A 328 40.11 4.42 -31.17
C GLU A 328 39.09 5.40 -30.52
N ASP A 329 37.94 4.98 -30.02
CA ASP A 329 37.76 4.07 -28.87
C ASP A 329 36.37 3.38 -28.87
N GLU A 330 36.32 2.05 -28.83
CA GLU A 330 35.06 1.26 -28.72
C GLU A 330 34.66 1.01 -27.25
N SER A 331 34.52 2.06 -26.44
CA SER A 331 34.07 1.91 -25.04
C SER A 331 33.24 3.07 -24.45
N ALA A 332 32.43 3.73 -25.28
CA ALA A 332 31.37 4.63 -24.76
C ALA A 332 30.44 3.89 -23.77
N PRO A 333 30.08 4.48 -22.62
CA PRO A 333 29.47 3.74 -21.52
C PRO A 333 28.05 3.27 -21.85
N VAL A 334 27.79 1.98 -21.64
CA VAL A 334 26.54 1.28 -22.01
C VAL A 334 25.28 1.84 -21.34
N LYS A 335 25.40 2.62 -20.25
CA LYS A 335 24.24 3.29 -19.62
C LYS A 335 23.70 4.47 -20.43
N ASP A 336 24.59 5.29 -20.97
CA ASP A 336 24.23 6.54 -21.66
C ASP A 336 23.55 6.25 -23.01
N ALA A 337 23.87 5.10 -23.63
CA ALA A 337 23.32 4.69 -24.92
C ALA A 337 21.80 4.45 -24.88
N GLU A 338 21.26 3.90 -23.79
CA GLU A 338 19.80 3.69 -23.67
C GLU A 338 19.08 5.02 -23.41
N GLU A 339 19.63 5.88 -22.55
CA GLU A 339 19.08 7.23 -22.29
C GLU A 339 19.05 8.08 -23.58
N VAL A 340 20.12 8.06 -24.37
CA VAL A 340 20.15 8.68 -25.70
C VAL A 340 19.07 8.11 -26.61
N ALA A 341 18.80 6.80 -26.58
CA ALA A 341 17.78 6.19 -27.42
C ALA A 341 16.34 6.47 -26.96
N LEU A 342 16.11 6.62 -25.66
CA LEU A 342 14.84 7.07 -25.08
C LEU A 342 14.57 8.52 -25.47
N ASN A 343 15.55 9.42 -25.32
CA ASN A 343 15.45 10.80 -25.78
C ASN A 343 15.17 10.88 -27.30
N LEU A 344 15.81 10.03 -28.12
CA LEU A 344 15.51 9.93 -29.56
C LEU A 344 14.09 9.40 -29.86
N TYR A 345 13.49 8.58 -28.99
CA TYR A 345 12.09 8.17 -29.12
C TYR A 345 11.15 9.35 -28.81
N GLU A 346 11.43 10.12 -27.75
CA GLU A 346 10.63 11.28 -27.36
C GLU A 346 10.72 12.44 -28.38
N ASP A 347 11.90 12.66 -28.98
CA ASP A 347 12.11 13.54 -30.15
C ASP A 347 11.35 13.08 -31.41
N GLY A 348 10.74 11.89 -31.40
CA GLY A 348 10.07 11.28 -32.56
C GLY A 348 11.02 10.72 -33.63
N ARG A 349 12.31 10.61 -33.33
CA ARG A 349 13.37 10.12 -34.24
C ARG A 349 13.45 8.59 -34.20
N TYR A 350 12.33 7.93 -34.49
CA TYR A 350 12.13 6.50 -34.24
C TYR A 350 13.15 5.58 -34.93
N ASP A 351 13.56 5.85 -36.17
CA ASP A 351 14.60 5.06 -36.86
C ASP A 351 16.03 5.27 -36.30
N ASP A 352 16.27 6.38 -35.58
CA ASP A 352 17.53 6.60 -34.86
C ASP A 352 17.49 5.84 -33.53
N ALA A 353 16.39 5.98 -32.77
CA ALA A 353 16.14 5.22 -31.54
C ALA A 353 16.24 3.71 -31.78
N LEU A 354 15.62 3.18 -32.86
CA LEU A 354 15.71 1.77 -33.23
C LEU A 354 17.14 1.30 -33.52
N ARG A 355 17.99 2.14 -34.14
CA ARG A 355 19.38 1.78 -34.41
C ARG A 355 20.19 1.68 -33.12
N THR A 356 20.02 2.62 -32.20
CA THR A 356 20.70 2.61 -30.90
C THR A 356 20.20 1.47 -30.01
N LEU A 357 18.88 1.29 -29.86
CA LEU A 357 18.30 0.20 -29.06
C LEU A 357 18.69 -1.19 -29.59
N ARG A 358 18.79 -1.37 -30.92
CA ARG A 358 19.23 -2.63 -31.54
C ARG A 358 20.72 -2.93 -31.33
N SER A 359 21.54 -1.97 -30.89
CA SER A 359 22.94 -2.22 -30.48
C SER A 359 23.14 -2.46 -28.98
N ILE A 360 22.07 -2.43 -28.18
CA ILE A 360 22.13 -2.67 -26.73
C ILE A 360 21.68 -4.11 -26.44
N ASP A 361 22.62 -4.94 -25.99
CA ASP A 361 22.33 -6.24 -25.40
C ASP A 361 21.86 -6.06 -23.95
N GLY A 362 20.73 -6.68 -23.59
CA GLY A 362 20.20 -6.61 -22.21
C GLY A 362 19.63 -5.24 -21.82
N ARG A 363 18.82 -4.65 -22.70
CA ARG A 363 18.05 -3.40 -22.45
C ARG A 363 17.23 -3.47 -21.16
N SER A 364 16.91 -2.31 -20.60
CA SER A 364 15.86 -2.22 -19.58
C SER A 364 14.48 -2.42 -20.19
N GLU A 365 13.47 -2.61 -19.34
CA GLU A 365 12.07 -2.71 -19.74
C GLU A 365 11.55 -1.42 -20.40
N GLN A 366 12.14 -0.27 -20.07
CA GLN A 366 11.85 1.00 -20.74
C GLN A 366 12.48 1.03 -22.14
N GLY A 367 13.70 0.49 -22.29
CA GLY A 367 14.37 0.31 -23.57
C GLY A 367 13.62 -0.65 -24.50
N ASP A 368 13.15 -1.81 -24.00
CA ASP A 368 12.32 -2.76 -24.76
C ASP A 368 10.95 -2.16 -25.12
N ARG A 369 10.29 -1.45 -24.19
CA ARG A 369 9.05 -0.71 -24.48
C ARG A 369 9.28 0.31 -25.61
N ALA A 370 10.34 1.13 -25.53
CA ALA A 370 10.66 2.10 -26.56
C ALA A 370 10.99 1.41 -27.90
N PHE A 371 11.63 0.25 -27.88
CA PHE A 371 11.95 -0.53 -29.09
C PHE A 371 10.69 -1.04 -29.79
N GLY A 372 9.80 -1.74 -29.07
CA GLY A 372 8.53 -2.23 -29.61
C GLY A 372 7.64 -1.10 -30.14
N LEU A 373 7.57 0.02 -29.40
CA LEU A 373 6.83 1.20 -29.84
C LEU A 373 7.46 1.85 -31.08
N ALA A 374 8.79 1.99 -31.16
CA ALA A 374 9.46 2.56 -32.33
C ALA A 374 9.31 1.67 -33.58
N LEU A 375 9.29 0.34 -33.44
CA LEU A 375 8.93 -0.58 -34.53
C LEU A 375 7.50 -0.31 -35.04
N TYR A 376 6.54 -0.12 -34.15
CA TYR A 376 5.17 0.25 -34.50
C TYR A 376 5.10 1.63 -35.20
N ARG A 377 5.79 2.65 -34.66
CA ARG A 377 5.81 4.02 -35.20
C ARG A 377 6.44 4.08 -36.61
N THR A 378 7.42 3.23 -36.89
CA THR A 378 8.06 3.07 -38.22
C THR A 378 7.30 2.10 -39.16
N GLY A 379 6.14 1.58 -38.75
CA GLY A 379 5.27 0.76 -39.58
C GLY A 379 5.68 -0.72 -39.71
N ARG A 380 6.62 -1.19 -38.88
CA ARG A 380 7.14 -2.57 -38.89
C ARG A 380 6.25 -3.49 -38.06
N PHE A 381 4.96 -3.55 -38.41
CA PHE A 381 3.91 -4.08 -37.53
C PHE A 381 4.11 -5.52 -37.05
N GLU A 382 4.75 -6.39 -37.86
CA GLU A 382 5.03 -7.79 -37.48
C GLU A 382 6.10 -7.87 -36.38
N GLU A 383 7.29 -7.26 -36.60
CA GLU A 383 8.33 -7.11 -35.56
C GLU A 383 7.76 -6.41 -34.32
N ALA A 384 6.92 -5.38 -34.52
CA ALA A 384 6.34 -4.61 -33.42
C ALA A 384 5.37 -5.45 -32.58
N ALA A 385 4.55 -6.31 -33.20
CA ALA A 385 3.60 -7.16 -32.47
C ALA A 385 4.33 -8.13 -31.54
N GLU A 386 5.35 -8.84 -32.05
CA GLU A 386 6.16 -9.79 -31.28
C GLU A 386 6.86 -9.14 -30.07
N TRP A 387 7.40 -7.93 -30.24
CA TRP A 387 8.03 -7.20 -29.13
C TRP A 387 7.02 -6.56 -28.16
N LEU A 388 5.89 -6.05 -28.65
CA LEU A 388 4.86 -5.44 -27.81
C LEU A 388 4.05 -6.49 -27.02
N GLU A 389 3.91 -7.72 -27.52
CA GLU A 389 3.39 -8.88 -26.77
C GLU A 389 4.22 -9.10 -25.48
N HIS A 390 5.52 -9.38 -25.61
CA HIS A 390 6.41 -9.57 -24.47
C HIS A 390 6.52 -8.33 -23.56
N THR A 391 6.48 -7.12 -24.14
CA THR A 391 6.46 -5.87 -23.35
C THR A 391 5.19 -5.76 -22.50
N LEU A 392 4.03 -6.18 -23.03
CA LEU A 392 2.73 -6.07 -22.37
C LEU A 392 2.57 -7.03 -21.17
N GLU A 393 3.25 -8.18 -21.20
CA GLU A 393 3.34 -9.13 -20.08
C GLU A 393 4.18 -8.57 -18.93
N ARG A 394 5.29 -7.87 -19.24
CA ARG A 394 6.20 -7.31 -18.23
C ARG A 394 5.72 -5.97 -17.66
N LEU A 395 5.45 -5.01 -18.55
CA LEU A 395 5.22 -3.60 -18.21
C LEU A 395 3.96 -3.09 -18.92
N PRO A 396 2.77 -3.58 -18.50
CA PRO A 396 1.50 -3.22 -19.14
C PRO A 396 1.23 -1.72 -19.03
N SER A 397 1.00 -1.08 -20.18
CA SER A 397 0.68 0.35 -20.25
C SER A 397 -0.27 0.66 -21.42
N PRO A 398 -1.14 1.69 -21.31
CA PRO A 398 -2.10 2.03 -22.37
C PRO A 398 -1.48 2.32 -23.74
N GLU A 399 -0.24 2.85 -23.79
CA GLU A 399 0.45 3.07 -25.07
C GLU A 399 0.87 1.76 -25.74
N VAL A 400 1.42 0.80 -24.98
CA VAL A 400 1.80 -0.53 -25.47
C VAL A 400 0.55 -1.28 -25.95
N THR A 401 -0.51 -1.30 -25.15
CA THR A 401 -1.81 -1.89 -25.54
C THR A 401 -2.38 -1.22 -26.80
N GLY A 402 -2.41 0.10 -26.87
CA GLY A 402 -2.98 0.85 -28.01
C GLY A 402 -2.17 0.73 -29.30
N ALA A 403 -0.87 0.46 -29.20
CA ALA A 403 0.00 0.13 -30.33
C ALA A 403 -0.21 -1.33 -30.78
N LEU A 404 -0.23 -2.29 -29.86
CA LEU A 404 -0.43 -3.71 -30.16
C LEU A 404 -1.82 -3.98 -30.77
N VAL A 405 -2.88 -3.38 -30.21
CA VAL A 405 -4.25 -3.42 -30.75
C VAL A 405 -4.28 -2.91 -32.20
N ASP A 406 -3.61 -1.81 -32.52
CA ASP A 406 -3.58 -1.30 -33.90
C ASP A 406 -2.67 -2.12 -34.83
N ALA A 407 -1.58 -2.69 -34.33
CA ALA A 407 -0.73 -3.61 -35.08
C ALA A 407 -1.50 -4.88 -35.47
N TYR A 408 -2.11 -5.58 -34.51
CA TYR A 408 -2.95 -6.75 -34.76
C TYR A 408 -4.09 -6.47 -35.75
N ARG A 409 -4.75 -5.32 -35.61
CA ARG A 409 -5.82 -4.87 -36.52
C ARG A 409 -5.34 -4.68 -37.96
N ARG A 410 -4.10 -4.23 -38.17
CA ARG A 410 -3.46 -4.10 -39.50
C ARG A 410 -2.98 -5.43 -40.06
N LEU A 411 -2.50 -6.33 -39.20
CA LEU A 411 -2.02 -7.67 -39.55
C LEU A 411 -3.17 -8.68 -39.77
N GLY A 412 -4.38 -8.35 -39.33
CA GLY A 412 -5.53 -9.27 -39.38
C GLY A 412 -5.51 -10.35 -38.29
N ARG A 413 -4.66 -10.22 -37.26
CA ARG A 413 -4.55 -11.15 -36.11
C ARG A 413 -5.78 -11.02 -35.17
N ARG A 414 -6.98 -11.39 -35.65
CA ARG A 414 -8.26 -11.13 -34.99
C ARG A 414 -8.38 -11.72 -33.59
N ASP A 415 -7.90 -12.94 -33.38
CA ASP A 415 -8.11 -13.64 -32.11
C ASP A 415 -7.25 -13.03 -31.00
N ALA A 416 -5.97 -12.76 -31.29
CA ALA A 416 -5.08 -12.06 -30.36
C ALA A 416 -5.53 -10.61 -30.07
N LEU A 417 -6.10 -9.92 -31.08
CA LEU A 417 -6.78 -8.64 -30.90
C LEU A 417 -7.92 -8.74 -29.88
N LEU A 418 -8.78 -9.76 -29.99
CA LEU A 418 -9.85 -9.99 -29.02
C LEU A 418 -9.29 -10.28 -27.63
N THR A 419 -8.28 -11.14 -27.48
CA THR A 419 -7.65 -11.45 -26.17
C THR A 419 -7.14 -10.20 -25.45
N VAL A 420 -6.42 -9.31 -26.15
CA VAL A 420 -5.92 -8.05 -25.57
C VAL A 420 -7.06 -7.09 -25.23
N CYS A 421 -8.09 -7.02 -26.07
CA CYS A 421 -9.28 -6.21 -25.82
C CYS A 421 -10.08 -6.70 -24.61
N GLU A 422 -10.36 -7.99 -24.50
CA GLU A 422 -11.08 -8.59 -23.38
C GLU A 422 -10.30 -8.47 -22.07
N ARG A 423 -8.96 -8.57 -22.09
CA ARG A 423 -8.14 -8.36 -20.88
C ARG A 423 -8.43 -7.01 -20.22
N PHE A 424 -8.24 -5.94 -20.99
CA PHE A 424 -8.31 -4.56 -20.48
C PHE A 424 -9.72 -3.96 -20.57
N GLU A 425 -10.73 -4.75 -20.91
CA GLU A 425 -12.15 -4.36 -20.94
C GLU A 425 -12.62 -3.77 -19.59
N GLY A 426 -12.99 -2.49 -19.61
CA GLY A 426 -13.48 -1.72 -18.47
C GLY A 426 -12.41 -0.96 -17.65
N TRP A 427 -11.14 -1.27 -17.86
CA TRP A 427 -10.03 -0.66 -17.12
C TRP A 427 -9.89 0.85 -17.44
N PRO A 428 -10.04 1.76 -16.47
CA PRO A 428 -10.14 3.20 -16.74
C PRO A 428 -9.00 3.79 -17.56
N ASP A 429 -7.75 3.42 -17.25
CA ASP A 429 -6.56 3.94 -17.94
C ASP A 429 -6.45 3.45 -19.40
N TYR A 430 -7.10 2.33 -19.72
CA TYR A 430 -7.04 1.67 -21.02
C TYR A 430 -8.22 2.02 -21.93
N GLU A 431 -9.25 2.74 -21.46
CA GLU A 431 -10.41 3.15 -22.28
C GLU A 431 -9.99 3.83 -23.61
N SER A 432 -8.89 4.59 -23.60
CA SER A 432 -8.32 5.23 -24.80
C SER A 432 -7.60 4.27 -25.75
N ALA A 433 -6.90 3.27 -25.22
CA ALA A 433 -6.19 2.24 -25.99
C ALA A 433 -7.15 1.30 -26.73
N LEU A 434 -8.31 1.03 -26.11
CA LEU A 434 -9.30 0.08 -26.60
C LEU A 434 -10.31 0.66 -27.61
N GLN A 435 -10.23 1.97 -27.93
CA GLN A 435 -11.06 2.60 -28.98
C GLN A 435 -10.91 1.98 -30.38
N ARG A 436 -9.90 1.12 -30.59
CA ARG A 436 -9.62 0.41 -31.85
C ARG A 436 -9.95 -1.08 -31.80
N CYS A 437 -10.41 -1.57 -30.65
CA CYS A 437 -11.04 -2.88 -30.56
C CYS A 437 -12.26 -2.93 -31.49
N PRO A 438 -12.59 -4.09 -32.07
CA PRO A 438 -13.89 -4.26 -32.70
C PRO A 438 -14.98 -4.08 -31.63
N ASP A 439 -16.10 -3.46 -31.99
CA ASP A 439 -17.32 -3.55 -31.18
C ASP A 439 -17.60 -5.03 -30.89
N ALA A 440 -17.98 -5.33 -29.64
CA ALA A 440 -18.23 -6.70 -29.18
C ALA A 440 -19.15 -7.43 -30.18
N PRO A 441 -18.82 -8.70 -30.54
CA PRO A 441 -19.30 -9.31 -31.77
C PRO A 441 -20.82 -9.23 -31.89
N LEU A 442 -21.29 -8.45 -32.87
CA LEU A 442 -22.67 -8.45 -33.30
C LEU A 442 -23.12 -9.89 -33.51
N GLN A 443 -24.29 -10.21 -32.97
CA GLN A 443 -24.83 -11.56 -32.96
C GLN A 443 -24.84 -12.13 -34.38
N ILE A 444 -24.31 -13.34 -34.53
CA ILE A 444 -24.41 -14.10 -35.78
C ILE A 444 -25.82 -14.71 -35.80
N ASP A 445 -26.65 -14.25 -36.73
CA ASP A 445 -28.01 -14.77 -37.01
C ASP A 445 -28.01 -16.26 -37.41
#